data_AF-A0A946THU8-F1
#
_entry.id   AF-A0A946THU8-F1
#
_cell.length_a   1.000
_cell.length_b   1.000
_cell.length_c   1.000
_cell.angle_alpha   90.00
_cell.angle_beta   90.00
_cell.angle_gamma   90.00
#
_symmetry.space_group_name_H-M   'P 1'
#
loop_
_entity.id
_entity.type
_entity.pdbx_description
1 polymer ?
#
loop_
_entity_poly.entity_id
_entity_poly.type
_entity_poly.pdbx_seq_one_letter_code
_entity_poly.pdbx_strand_id
1 'polypeptide(L)'
;MKKILIVGAGGIGSWLAANLYDLICWEQLPDSNVEITIADDDHVEAKNISYQNFEDEDIMDPKAAVLHARYGFKALEKRITDERDL
;
A
#
# COMPACT_ATOMS: atom_id res chain seq x y z
N MET A 1 -12.93 -8.36 -13.08
CA MET A 1 -12.02 -8.09 -11.95
C MET A 1 -10.77 -7.41 -12.49
N LYS A 2 -10.52 -6.15 -12.12
CA LYS A 2 -9.34 -5.38 -12.51
C LYS A 2 -8.23 -5.63 -11.48
N LYS A 3 -7.00 -5.82 -11.94
CA LYS A 3 -5.84 -5.96 -11.05
C LYS A 3 -5.04 -4.67 -11.08
N ILE A 4 -4.79 -4.09 -9.92
CA ILE A 4 -4.04 -2.84 -9.76
C ILE A 4 -2.82 -3.13 -8.90
N LEU A 5 -1.64 -2.80 -9.43
CA LEU A 5 -0.39 -2.82 -8.69
C LEU A 5 0.07 -1.37 -8.45
N ILE A 6 0.23 -1.01 -7.18
CA ILE A 6 0.83 0.25 -6.75
C ILE A 6 2.31 -0.03 -6.49
N VAL A 7 3.19 0.59 -7.28
CA VAL A 7 4.66 0.46 -7.12
C VAL A 7 5.18 1.67 -6.37
N GLY A 8 5.65 1.43 -5.15
CA GLY A 8 6.04 2.44 -4.17
C GLY A 8 4.89 2.84 -3.25
N ALA A 9 5.14 2.80 -1.96
CA ALA A 9 4.31 3.20 -0.82
C ALA A 9 4.84 4.49 -0.16
N GLY A 10 5.59 5.31 -0.91
CA GLY A 10 6.04 6.63 -0.48
C GLY A 10 4.90 7.67 -0.40
N GLY A 11 5.23 8.96 -0.56
CA GLY A 11 4.25 10.06 -0.44
C GLY A 11 3.01 9.86 -1.31
N ILE A 12 3.16 9.59 -2.60
CA ILE A 12 2.02 9.39 -3.50
C ILE A 12 1.33 8.04 -3.22
N GLY A 13 2.10 6.97 -3.09
CA GLY A 13 1.57 5.62 -2.97
C GLY A 13 0.73 5.39 -1.71
N SER A 14 1.22 5.87 -0.56
CA SER A 14 0.53 5.73 0.73
C SER A 14 -0.81 6.46 0.78
N TRP A 15 -0.89 7.66 0.17
CA TRP A 15 -2.15 8.40 0.05
C TRP A 15 -3.05 7.84 -1.06
N LEU A 16 -2.50 7.32 -2.16
CA LEU A 16 -3.29 6.64 -3.18
C LEU A 16 -3.98 5.40 -2.61
N ALA A 17 -3.29 4.62 -1.77
CA ALA A 17 -3.88 3.47 -1.09
C ALA A 17 -5.10 3.87 -0.24
N ALA A 18 -4.98 4.94 0.55
CA ALA A 18 -6.09 5.48 1.33
C ALA A 18 -7.29 5.89 0.46
N ASN A 19 -7.03 6.66 -0.62
CA ASN A 19 -8.09 7.09 -1.52
C ASN A 19 -8.79 5.89 -2.21
N LEU A 20 -8.05 4.87 -2.62
CA LEU A 20 -8.64 3.66 -3.21
C LEU A 20 -9.49 2.90 -2.19
N TYR A 21 -9.05 2.82 -0.94
CA TYR A 21 -9.82 2.23 0.14
C TYR A 21 -11.13 3.00 0.39
N ASP A 22 -11.09 4.33 0.39
CA ASP A 22 -12.29 5.16 0.53
C ASP A 22 -13.26 4.96 -0.65
N LEU A 23 -12.75 4.89 -1.88
CA LEU A 23 -13.57 4.61 -3.08
C LEU A 23 -14.24 3.23 -3.02
N ILE A 24 -13.57 2.23 -2.44
CA ILE A 24 -14.16 0.91 -2.18
C ILE A 24 -15.26 1.03 -1.13
N CYS A 25 -14.99 1.70 0.00
CA CYS A 25 -15.96 1.90 1.07
C CYS A 25 -17.20 2.68 0.63
N TRP A 26 -17.06 3.59 -0.35
CA TRP A 26 -18.17 4.37 -0.91
C TRP A 26 -18.82 3.70 -2.13
N GLU A 27 -18.48 2.45 -2.42
CA GLU A 27 -19.03 1.68 -3.55
C GLU A 27 -18.79 2.31 -4.93
N GLN A 28 -17.85 3.25 -5.04
CA GLN A 28 -17.45 3.88 -6.31
C GLN A 28 -16.46 2.99 -7.07
N LEU A 29 -15.74 2.13 -6.36
CA LEU A 29 -14.91 1.07 -6.90
C LEU A 29 -15.19 -0.24 -6.13
N PRO A 30 -16.28 -0.97 -6.45
CA PRO A 30 -16.68 -2.12 -5.66
C PRO A 30 -15.57 -3.17 -5.54
N ASP A 31 -15.35 -3.68 -4.32
CA ASP A 31 -14.30 -4.67 -4.01
C ASP A 31 -14.39 -5.93 -4.89
N SER A 32 -15.62 -6.40 -5.18
CA SER A 32 -15.85 -7.54 -6.08
C SER A 32 -15.30 -7.35 -7.52
N ASN A 33 -14.97 -6.11 -7.89
CA ASN A 33 -14.48 -5.74 -9.21
C ASN A 33 -12.99 -5.42 -9.26
N VAL A 34 -12.29 -5.35 -8.13
CA VAL A 34 -10.88 -4.92 -8.07
C VAL A 34 -10.05 -5.80 -7.14
N GLU A 35 -8.80 -6.07 -7.51
CA GLU A 35 -7.78 -6.63 -6.63
C GLU A 35 -6.61 -5.66 -6.60
N ILE A 36 -6.25 -5.17 -5.41
CA ILE A 36 -5.17 -4.19 -5.22
C ILE A 36 -3.97 -4.85 -4.55
N THR A 37 -2.80 -4.61 -5.10
CA THR A 37 -1.49 -5.02 -4.55
C THR A 37 -0.60 -3.80 -4.40
N ILE A 38 0.13 -3.70 -3.28
CA ILE A 38 1.14 -2.67 -3.02
C ILE A 38 2.51 -3.34 -2.99
N ALA A 39 3.47 -2.79 -3.71
CA ALA A 39 4.87 -3.22 -3.67
C ALA A 39 5.77 -2.08 -3.21
N ASP A 40 6.51 -2.30 -2.13
CA ASP A 40 7.55 -1.40 -1.63
C ASP A 40 8.49 -2.18 -0.70
N ASP A 41 9.80 -2.08 -0.91
CA ASP A 41 10.83 -2.76 -0.11
C ASP A 41 11.47 -1.87 0.98
N ASP A 42 10.97 -0.64 1.16
CA ASP A 42 11.35 0.25 2.23
C ASP A 42 10.58 -0.02 3.53
N HIS A 43 11.15 0.46 4.64
CA HIS A 43 10.50 0.55 5.93
C HIS A 43 10.10 2.00 6.22
N VAL A 44 9.11 2.20 7.09
CA VAL A 44 8.72 3.52 7.56
C VAL A 44 9.84 4.11 8.41
N GLU A 45 10.27 5.32 8.06
CA GLU A 45 11.24 6.11 8.83
C GLU A 45 10.55 7.32 9.47
N ALA A 46 11.10 7.84 10.57
CA ALA A 46 10.58 9.03 11.26
C ALA A 46 10.36 10.25 10.34
N LYS A 47 11.22 10.44 9.32
CA LYS A 47 11.06 11.54 8.35
C LYS A 47 9.79 11.39 7.50
N ASN A 48 9.30 10.17 7.30
CA ASN A 48 8.16 9.87 6.43
C ASN A 48 6.83 10.33 7.03
N ILE A 49 6.69 10.35 8.36
CA ILE A 49 5.43 10.66 9.07
C ILE A 49 4.83 12.01 8.63
N SER A 50 5.67 13.00 8.32
CA SER A 50 5.19 14.34 7.95
C SER A 50 4.54 14.46 6.56
N TYR A 51 4.70 13.47 5.67
CA TYR A 51 4.23 13.57 4.29
C TYR A 51 3.79 12.25 3.64
N GLN A 52 3.97 11.13 4.32
CA GLN A 52 3.45 9.81 3.93
C GLN A 52 2.36 9.42 4.92
N ASN A 53 1.41 8.63 4.47
CA ASN A 53 0.28 8.23 5.30
C ASN A 53 0.67 7.09 6.26
N PHE A 54 1.50 7.41 7.25
CA PHE A 54 1.98 6.54 8.32
C PHE A 54 1.93 7.27 9.66
N GLU A 55 1.89 6.53 10.77
CA GLU A 55 1.87 7.02 12.14
C GLU A 55 3.18 6.71 12.85
N ASP A 56 3.44 7.33 14.00
CA ASP A 56 4.70 7.15 14.74
C ASP A 56 4.91 5.69 15.18
N GLU A 57 3.81 4.96 15.40
CA GLU A 57 3.79 3.53 15.74
C GLU A 57 4.22 2.63 14.59
N ASP A 58 4.14 3.11 13.34
CA ASP A 58 4.52 2.34 12.15
C ASP A 58 6.03 2.36 11.89
N ILE A 59 6.81 3.21 12.60
CA ILE A 59 8.25 3.37 12.36
C ILE A 59 8.98 2.04 12.55
N MET A 60 9.88 1.72 11.62
CA MET A 60 10.59 0.43 11.45
C MET A 60 9.79 -0.69 10.81
N ASP A 61 8.48 -0.54 10.56
CA ASP A 61 7.71 -1.57 9.86
C ASP A 61 7.80 -1.42 8.33
N PRO A 62 7.68 -2.52 7.56
CA PRO A 62 7.65 -2.46 6.10
C PRO A 62 6.45 -1.63 5.62
N LYS A 63 6.68 -0.65 4.73
CA LYS A 63 5.62 0.26 4.28
C LYS A 63 4.45 -0.48 3.64
N ALA A 64 4.74 -1.48 2.80
CA ALA A 64 3.71 -2.27 2.15
C ALA A 64 2.88 -3.08 3.18
N ALA A 65 3.53 -3.62 4.22
CA ALA A 65 2.86 -4.39 5.28
C ALA A 65 1.91 -3.52 6.12
N VAL A 66 2.33 -2.29 6.46
CA VAL A 66 1.50 -1.33 7.19
C VAL A 66 0.22 -1.00 6.41
N LEU A 67 0.34 -0.71 5.11
CA LEU A 67 -0.82 -0.41 4.27
C LEU A 67 -1.71 -1.66 4.05
N HIS A 68 -1.13 -2.86 4.00
CA HIS A 68 -1.90 -4.11 4.01
C HIS A 68 -2.73 -4.24 5.29
N ALA A 69 -2.11 -4.05 6.46
CA ALA A 69 -2.81 -4.15 7.73
C ALA A 69 -3.94 -3.11 7.86
N ARG A 70 -3.73 -1.91 7.30
CA ARG A 70 -4.70 -0.80 7.37
C ARG A 70 -5.86 -0.94 6.38
N TYR A 71 -5.62 -1.43 5.17
CA TYR A 71 -6.59 -1.40 4.07
C TYR A 71 -7.00 -2.76 3.50
N GLY A 72 -6.34 -3.85 3.91
CA GLY A 72 -6.63 -5.21 3.43
C GLY A 72 -6.11 -5.54 2.03
N PHE A 73 -5.33 -4.66 1.41
CA PHE A 73 -4.72 -4.90 0.08
C PHE A 73 -3.58 -5.91 0.17
N LYS A 74 -3.23 -6.59 -0.93
CA LYS A 74 -2.05 -7.47 -0.93
C LYS A 74 -0.75 -6.65 -0.79
N ALA A 75 0.26 -7.20 -0.13
CA ALA A 75 1.57 -6.56 0.02
C ALA A 75 2.70 -7.42 -0.56
N LEU A 76 3.60 -6.76 -1.28
CA LEU A 76 4.89 -7.28 -1.74
C LEU A 76 6.00 -6.44 -1.08
N GLU A 77 6.56 -6.96 -0.01
CA GLU A 77 7.55 -6.25 0.83
C GLU A 77 9.00 -6.45 0.34
N LYS A 78 9.22 -7.41 -0.55
CA LYS A 78 10.56 -7.73 -1.04
C LYS A 78 10.78 -7.02 -2.37
N ARG A 79 12.04 -6.63 -2.59
CA ARG A 79 12.49 -6.16 -3.90
C ARG A 79 12.21 -7.23 -4.94
N ILE A 80 11.37 -6.89 -5.91
CA ILE A 80 11.04 -7.77 -7.03
C ILE A 80 12.25 -7.74 -7.98
N THR A 81 12.93 -8.88 -8.11
CA THR A 81 14.07 -9.06 -9.00
C THR A 81 13.81 -10.11 -10.08
N ASP A 82 12.81 -10.96 -9.84
CA ASP A 82 12.41 -12.07 -10.69
C ASP A 82 10.88 -12.27 -10.64
N GLU A 83 10.30 -12.92 -11.64
CA GLU A 83 8.86 -13.24 -11.68
C GLU A 83 8.38 -14.07 -10.47
N ARG A 84 9.27 -14.84 -9.83
CA ARG A 84 8.95 -15.63 -8.64
C ARG A 84 8.68 -14.79 -7.38
N ASP A 85 9.03 -13.50 -7.41
CA ASP A 85 8.80 -12.57 -6.30
C ASP A 85 7.40 -11.92 -6.35
N LEU A 86 6.58 -12.23 -7.36
CA LEU A 86 5.23 -11.69 -7.61
C LEU A 86 4.09 -12.58 -7.09
#